data_AF-A0A9P1CMW2-F1
#
_entry.id   AF-A0A9P1CMW2-F1
#
_cell.length_a   1.000
_cell.length_b   1.000
_cell.length_c   1.000
_cell.angle_alpha   90.00
_cell.angle_beta   90.00
_cell.angle_gamma   90.00
#
_symmetry.space_group_name_H-M   'P 1'
#
loop_
_entity.id
_entity.type
_entity.pdbx_description
1 polymer ?
#
loop_
_entity_poly.entity_id
_entity_poly.type
_entity_poly.pdbx_seq_one_letter_code
_entity_poly.pdbx_strand_id
1 'polypeptide(L)'
;MLETISGWLTYVAESVPSLQEPNEPLQSQETLTKEGMEGLLSSLKFPLSYGHQEFKEHWPHTPHEANLVIQSLHDLARALFGAREDDAVVASFLEKRGLSILVEALLASSTPEIIRAQAWQSLCLILLNVEEDVFQRLIIGRELDVLWSGEPDLRIEENRMNFVSCLKTVSMRIDVETLPFLMTDSDIPILRVAMAYTAHEEALLRTQARNAMLALFSKMKMGEEQLLRTALEMAKSRKLG
;
A
#
# COMPACT_ATOMS: atom_id res chain seq x y z
N MET A 1 -28.69 12.32 2.02
CA MET A 1 -27.43 12.48 2.78
C MET A 1 -26.40 11.40 2.44
N LEU A 2 -26.80 10.21 1.93
CA LEU A 2 -25.88 9.19 1.42
C LEU A 2 -25.42 9.41 -0.03
N GLU A 3 -26.19 10.13 -0.85
CA GLU A 3 -25.84 10.42 -2.26
C GLU A 3 -24.70 11.42 -2.42
N THR A 4 -24.43 12.25 -1.41
CA THR A 4 -23.40 13.30 -1.46
C THR A 4 -21.99 12.75 -1.16
N ILE A 5 -21.88 11.61 -0.47
CA ILE A 5 -20.59 10.98 -0.14
C ILE A 5 -20.04 10.21 -1.34
N SER A 6 -20.92 9.59 -2.14
CA SER A 6 -20.56 8.88 -3.37
C SER A 6 -19.92 9.84 -4.39
N GLY A 7 -20.54 11.01 -4.63
CA GLY A 7 -20.00 12.00 -5.58
C GLY A 7 -18.66 12.62 -5.19
N TRP A 8 -18.32 12.64 -3.90
CA TRP A 8 -17.00 13.12 -3.43
C TRP A 8 -15.89 12.08 -3.60
N LEU A 9 -16.22 10.78 -3.51
CA LEU A 9 -15.26 9.72 -3.79
C LEU A 9 -14.90 9.64 -5.28
N THR A 10 -15.89 9.85 -6.17
CA THR A 10 -15.66 9.90 -7.63
C THR A 10 -14.81 11.10 -8.04
N TYR A 11 -15.09 12.29 -7.50
CA TYR A 11 -14.32 13.50 -7.81
C TYR A 11 -12.86 13.43 -7.35
N VAL A 12 -12.59 12.73 -6.25
CA VAL A 12 -11.24 12.53 -5.72
C VAL A 12 -10.45 11.49 -6.51
N ALA A 13 -11.10 10.52 -7.15
CA ALA A 13 -10.47 9.61 -8.11
C ALA A 13 -10.09 10.34 -9.41
N GLU A 14 -10.91 11.29 -9.86
CA GLU A 14 -10.67 12.08 -11.08
C GLU A 14 -9.59 13.18 -10.91
N SER A 15 -9.28 13.57 -9.67
CA SER A 15 -8.37 14.69 -9.37
C SER A 15 -6.88 14.33 -9.27
N VAL A 16 -6.49 13.09 -9.59
CA VAL A 16 -5.09 12.65 -9.65
C VAL A 16 -4.75 12.31 -11.11
N PRO A 17 -4.18 13.25 -11.88
CA PRO A 17 -3.85 13.01 -13.30
C PRO A 17 -2.87 11.86 -13.54
N SER A 18 -2.14 11.42 -12.51
CA SER A 18 -1.14 10.35 -12.58
C SER A 18 -1.66 8.94 -12.30
N LEU A 19 -2.96 8.76 -12.04
CA LEU A 19 -3.58 7.45 -11.80
C LEU A 19 -4.83 7.22 -12.67
N GLN A 20 -4.88 7.81 -13.86
CA GLN A 20 -5.95 7.52 -14.81
C GLN A 20 -5.98 6.03 -15.15
N GLU A 21 -7.13 5.40 -14.95
CA GLU A 21 -7.43 4.07 -15.47
C GLU A 21 -7.08 4.03 -16.97
N PRO A 22 -6.41 2.97 -17.45
CA PRO A 22 -6.18 2.84 -18.88
C PRO A 22 -7.53 2.77 -19.61
N ASN A 23 -7.80 3.79 -20.44
CA ASN A 23 -9.01 3.98 -21.24
C ASN A 23 -9.23 2.92 -22.36
N GLU A 24 -8.50 1.80 -22.31
CA GLU A 24 -8.66 0.72 -23.28
C GLU A 24 -9.29 -0.49 -22.59
N PRO A 25 -10.33 -1.12 -23.19
CA PRO A 25 -10.78 -2.42 -22.72
C PRO A 25 -9.57 -3.36 -22.78
N LEU A 26 -9.16 -3.87 -21.62
CA LEU A 26 -8.02 -4.79 -21.44
C LEU A 26 -8.11 -5.93 -22.47
N GLN A 27 -7.44 -5.75 -23.60
CA GLN A 27 -7.38 -6.75 -24.66
C GLN A 27 -6.62 -7.95 -24.11
N SER A 28 -7.33 -9.06 -23.92
CA SER A 28 -6.83 -10.41 -23.64
C SER A 28 -5.62 -10.43 -22.69
N GLN A 29 -5.86 -10.24 -21.39
CA GLN A 29 -4.88 -10.62 -20.38
C GLN A 29 -4.59 -12.12 -20.55
N GLU A 30 -3.35 -12.46 -20.92
CA GLU A 30 -2.82 -13.75 -20.52
C GLU A 30 -2.91 -13.78 -19.00
N THR A 31 -3.82 -14.59 -18.46
CA THR A 31 -4.01 -14.73 -17.02
C THR A 31 -2.72 -15.28 -16.45
N LEU A 32 -1.99 -14.45 -15.70
CA LEU A 32 -0.76 -14.86 -15.03
C LEU A 32 -1.07 -16.09 -14.16
N THR A 33 -0.23 -17.13 -14.22
CA THR A 33 -0.41 -18.32 -13.37
C THR A 33 0.28 -18.16 -12.03
N LYS A 34 0.04 -19.10 -11.10
CA LYS A 34 0.78 -19.22 -9.84
C LYS A 34 2.29 -19.21 -10.09
N GLU A 35 2.76 -20.05 -11.00
CA GLU A 35 4.17 -20.20 -11.36
C GLU A 35 4.71 -18.92 -12.03
N GLY A 36 3.87 -18.25 -12.83
CA GLY A 36 4.18 -16.94 -13.40
C GLY A 36 4.45 -15.90 -12.32
N MET A 37 3.61 -15.84 -11.29
CA MET A 37 3.81 -14.96 -10.13
C MET A 37 5.07 -15.33 -9.35
N GLU A 38 5.32 -16.63 -9.10
CA GLU A 38 6.56 -17.05 -8.43
C GLU A 38 7.81 -16.66 -9.22
N GLY A 39 7.78 -16.83 -10.54
CA GLY A 39 8.84 -16.41 -11.45
C GLY A 39 9.07 -14.90 -11.42
N LEU A 40 7.98 -14.13 -11.44
CA LEU A 40 8.01 -12.67 -11.38
C LEU A 40 8.60 -12.15 -10.05
N LEU A 41 8.17 -12.72 -8.92
CA LEU A 41 8.73 -12.35 -7.62
C LEU A 41 10.20 -12.75 -7.49
N SER A 42 10.57 -13.91 -8.06
CA SER A 42 11.97 -14.36 -8.07
C SER A 42 12.86 -13.45 -8.93
N SER A 43 12.36 -12.97 -10.07
CA SER A 43 13.10 -12.04 -10.93
C SER A 43 13.25 -10.66 -10.31
N LEU A 44 12.29 -10.24 -9.47
CA LEU A 44 12.34 -8.97 -8.73
C LEU A 44 13.19 -9.04 -7.47
N LYS A 45 13.30 -10.21 -6.82
CA LYS A 45 14.00 -10.36 -5.54
C LYS A 45 15.46 -9.92 -5.62
N PHE A 46 16.23 -10.42 -6.60
CA PHE A 46 17.65 -10.09 -6.68
C PHE A 46 17.93 -8.63 -7.05
N PRO A 47 17.27 -8.04 -8.07
CA PRO A 47 17.49 -6.63 -8.42
C PRO A 47 17.02 -5.63 -7.35
N LEU A 48 16.07 -6.03 -6.49
CA LEU A 48 15.48 -5.15 -5.47
C LEU A 48 16.03 -5.37 -4.04
N SER A 49 16.63 -6.52 -3.73
CA SER A 49 17.31 -6.78 -2.44
C SER A 49 18.69 -6.11 -2.35
N TYR A 50 18.81 -4.87 -2.83
CA TYR A 50 20.06 -4.12 -2.74
C TYR A 50 20.43 -3.86 -1.27
N GLY A 51 21.71 -4.04 -0.94
CA GLY A 51 22.26 -3.68 0.37
C GLY A 51 22.40 -4.88 1.30
N HIS A 52 21.90 -6.05 0.91
CA HIS A 52 22.31 -7.30 1.53
C HIS A 52 23.81 -7.50 1.28
N GLN A 53 24.54 -7.84 2.33
CA GLN A 53 26.01 -7.89 2.33
C GLN A 53 26.60 -8.81 1.25
N GLU A 54 25.79 -9.77 0.76
CA GLU A 54 26.12 -10.78 -0.25
C GLU A 54 25.90 -10.34 -1.70
N PHE A 55 25.13 -9.27 -1.98
CA PHE A 55 24.67 -8.93 -3.35
C PHE A 55 25.09 -7.55 -3.85
N LYS A 56 26.08 -6.92 -3.20
CA LYS A 56 26.56 -5.54 -3.44
C LYS A 56 26.86 -5.13 -4.89
N GLU A 57 26.99 -6.08 -5.81
CA GLU A 57 27.41 -5.81 -7.19
C GLU A 57 26.29 -5.92 -8.23
N HIS A 58 25.09 -6.40 -7.92
CA HIS A 58 24.05 -6.64 -8.94
C HIS A 58 23.12 -5.43 -9.13
N TRP A 59 23.68 -4.38 -9.73
CA TRP A 59 22.85 -3.35 -10.36
C TRP A 59 22.23 -3.94 -11.64
N PRO A 60 21.09 -3.45 -12.14
CA PRO A 60 20.84 -3.49 -13.57
C PRO A 60 21.91 -2.64 -14.28
N HIS A 61 23.10 -3.22 -14.51
CA HIS A 61 24.30 -2.63 -15.14
C HIS A 61 24.03 -1.87 -16.44
N THR A 62 22.87 -2.11 -17.04
CA THR A 62 22.43 -1.51 -18.28
C THR A 62 21.03 -0.88 -18.17
N PRO A 63 20.73 0.15 -18.99
CA PRO A 63 19.37 0.66 -19.15
C PRO A 63 18.34 -0.44 -19.52
N HIS A 64 18.78 -1.49 -20.21
CA HIS A 64 17.93 -2.62 -20.57
C HIS A 64 17.47 -3.40 -19.33
N GLU A 65 18.39 -3.75 -18.42
CA GLU A 65 18.05 -4.46 -17.19
C GLU A 65 17.17 -3.60 -16.28
N ALA A 66 17.38 -2.29 -16.25
CA ALA A 66 16.53 -1.37 -15.49
C ALA A 66 15.10 -1.37 -16.03
N ASN A 67 14.94 -1.35 -17.37
CA ASN A 67 13.63 -1.45 -18.02
C ASN A 67 12.94 -2.79 -17.73
N LEU A 68 13.69 -3.91 -17.65
CA LEU A 68 13.11 -5.21 -17.29
C LEU A 68 12.56 -5.21 -15.86
N VAL A 69 13.25 -4.59 -14.91
CA VAL A 69 12.76 -4.45 -13.53
C VAL A 69 11.53 -3.55 -13.48
N ILE A 70 11.54 -2.42 -14.19
CA ILE A 70 10.39 -1.51 -14.29
C ILE A 70 9.18 -2.25 -14.85
N GLN A 71 9.35 -2.99 -15.94
CA GLN A 71 8.29 -3.79 -16.54
C GLN A 71 7.78 -4.85 -15.56
N SER A 72 8.68 -5.56 -14.88
CA SER A 72 8.31 -6.59 -13.90
C SER A 72 7.51 -6.03 -12.72
N LEU A 73 7.88 -4.83 -12.23
CA LEU A 73 7.12 -4.11 -11.20
C LEU A 73 5.72 -3.71 -11.69
N HIS A 74 5.62 -3.25 -12.94
CA HIS A 74 4.34 -2.89 -13.55
C HIS A 74 3.46 -4.13 -13.74
N ASP A 75 4.01 -5.23 -14.24
CA ASP A 75 3.30 -6.50 -14.46
C ASP A 75 2.84 -7.11 -13.14
N LEU A 76 3.65 -6.98 -12.07
CA LEU A 76 3.28 -7.39 -10.72
C LEU A 76 2.01 -6.67 -10.25
N ALA A 77 1.96 -5.35 -10.44
CA ALA A 77 0.82 -4.56 -10.02
C ALA A 77 -0.44 -4.87 -10.86
N ARG A 78 -0.27 -5.12 -12.16
CA ARG A 78 -1.38 -5.54 -13.04
C ARG A 78 -1.91 -6.92 -12.72
N ALA A 79 -1.05 -7.85 -12.35
CA ALA A 79 -1.44 -9.21 -11.97
C ALA A 79 -2.31 -9.24 -10.70
N LEU A 80 -2.20 -8.22 -9.86
CA LEU A 80 -2.99 -8.08 -8.62
C LEU A 80 -4.18 -7.14 -8.77
N PHE A 81 -4.38 -6.55 -9.96
CA PHE A 81 -5.48 -5.62 -10.20
C PHE A 81 -6.82 -6.36 -10.20
N GLY A 82 -7.71 -6.04 -9.24
CA GLY A 82 -9.01 -6.72 -9.11
C GLY A 82 -8.89 -8.19 -8.69
N ALA A 83 -7.74 -8.60 -8.17
CA ALA A 83 -7.49 -9.99 -7.78
C ALA A 83 -8.19 -10.33 -6.45
N ARG A 84 -8.69 -11.57 -6.36
CA ARG A 84 -9.54 -12.08 -5.27
C ARG A 84 -8.78 -13.10 -4.40
N GLU A 85 -9.27 -13.39 -3.19
CA GLU A 85 -8.61 -14.34 -2.29
C GLU A 85 -8.38 -15.73 -2.89
N ASP A 86 -9.34 -16.23 -3.67
CA ASP A 86 -9.33 -17.56 -4.27
C ASP A 86 -8.41 -17.64 -5.51
N ASP A 87 -7.79 -16.53 -5.88
CA ASP A 87 -6.81 -16.47 -6.96
C ASP A 87 -5.47 -17.07 -6.50
N ALA A 88 -5.05 -18.13 -7.19
CA ALA A 88 -3.75 -18.77 -6.97
C ALA A 88 -2.56 -17.80 -7.14
N VAL A 89 -2.73 -16.73 -7.93
CA VAL A 89 -1.77 -15.63 -8.09
C VAL A 89 -1.63 -14.84 -6.79
N VAL A 90 -2.75 -14.48 -6.16
CA VAL A 90 -2.76 -13.76 -4.87
C VAL A 90 -2.19 -14.63 -3.77
N ALA A 91 -2.60 -15.89 -3.70
CA ALA A 91 -2.06 -16.84 -2.74
C ALA A 91 -0.53 -16.94 -2.86
N SER A 92 -0.01 -17.06 -4.09
CA SER A 92 1.43 -17.05 -4.36
C SER A 92 2.10 -15.77 -3.90
N PHE A 93 1.52 -14.61 -4.23
CA PHE A 93 2.06 -13.32 -3.82
C PHE A 93 2.18 -13.18 -2.30
N LEU A 94 1.16 -13.60 -1.57
CA LEU A 94 1.15 -13.57 -0.10
C LEU A 94 2.13 -14.59 0.48
N GLU A 95 2.13 -15.84 0.00
CA GLU A 95 3.03 -16.92 0.45
C GLU A 95 4.51 -16.55 0.27
N LYS A 96 4.85 -15.89 -0.84
CA LYS A 96 6.22 -15.48 -1.17
C LYS A 96 6.59 -14.10 -0.62
N ARG A 97 5.71 -13.49 0.18
CA ARG A 97 5.89 -12.14 0.77
C ARG A 97 6.20 -11.07 -0.29
N GLY A 98 5.46 -11.06 -1.40
CA GLY A 98 5.71 -10.14 -2.51
C GLY A 98 5.64 -8.66 -2.11
N LEU A 99 4.83 -8.31 -1.11
CA LEU A 99 4.79 -6.95 -0.56
C LEU A 99 6.12 -6.55 0.10
N SER A 100 6.82 -7.50 0.74
CA SER A 100 8.15 -7.23 1.34
C SER A 100 9.15 -6.81 0.28
N ILE A 101 9.12 -7.42 -0.91
CA ILE A 101 10.03 -7.08 -2.02
C ILE A 101 9.87 -5.61 -2.42
N LEU A 102 8.64 -5.11 -2.48
CA LEU A 102 8.37 -3.69 -2.76
C LEU A 102 8.84 -2.79 -1.62
N VAL A 103 8.51 -3.13 -0.37
CA VAL A 103 8.88 -2.31 0.80
C VAL A 103 10.39 -2.23 0.97
N GLU A 104 11.11 -3.34 0.82
CA GLU A 104 12.58 -3.38 0.87
C GLU A 104 13.19 -2.49 -0.21
N ALA A 105 12.69 -2.55 -1.44
CA ALA A 105 13.14 -1.69 -2.54
C ALA A 105 12.95 -0.20 -2.23
N LEU A 106 11.82 0.17 -1.62
CA LEU A 106 11.48 1.55 -1.30
C LEU A 106 12.32 2.13 -0.16
N LEU A 107 12.72 1.29 0.80
CA LEU A 107 13.55 1.68 1.94
C LEU A 107 15.06 1.62 1.64
N ALA A 108 15.48 0.89 0.61
CA ALA A 108 16.88 0.83 0.22
C ALA A 108 17.34 2.16 -0.39
N SER A 109 18.33 2.79 0.26
CA SER A 109 18.90 4.10 -0.15
C SER A 109 19.52 4.10 -1.55
N SER A 110 19.91 2.92 -1.98
CA SER A 110 20.56 2.56 -3.22
C SER A 110 19.65 2.27 -4.40
N THR A 111 18.36 2.04 -4.17
CA THR A 111 17.44 1.75 -5.26
C THR A 111 17.46 2.92 -6.24
N PRO A 112 17.72 2.67 -7.54
CA PRO A 112 17.72 3.74 -8.53
C PRO A 112 16.38 4.47 -8.53
N GLU A 113 16.44 5.78 -8.72
CA GLU A 113 15.28 6.66 -8.63
C GLU A 113 14.12 6.21 -9.53
N ILE A 114 14.41 5.85 -10.78
CA ILE A 114 13.39 5.38 -11.74
C ILE A 114 12.73 4.07 -11.31
N ILE A 115 13.49 3.16 -10.69
CA ILE A 115 12.96 1.90 -10.16
C ILE A 115 12.14 2.19 -8.89
N ARG A 116 12.59 3.11 -8.04
CA ARG A 116 11.86 3.52 -6.84
C ARG A 116 10.52 4.18 -7.20
N ALA A 117 10.50 5.05 -8.21
CA ALA A 117 9.27 5.67 -8.71
C ALA A 117 8.28 4.60 -9.20
N GLN A 118 8.76 3.64 -10.00
CA GLN A 118 7.91 2.52 -10.44
C GLN A 118 7.44 1.64 -9.27
N ALA A 119 8.29 1.34 -8.30
CA ALA A 119 7.91 0.54 -7.12
C ALA A 119 6.83 1.24 -6.30
N TRP A 120 6.91 2.56 -6.15
CA TRP A 120 5.87 3.38 -5.52
C TRP A 120 4.56 3.31 -6.29
N GLN A 121 4.60 3.49 -7.61
CA GLN A 121 3.41 3.42 -8.47
C GLN A 121 2.76 2.03 -8.40
N SER A 122 3.56 0.96 -8.49
CA SER A 122 3.12 -0.43 -8.37
C SER A 122 2.48 -0.72 -7.02
N LEU A 123 3.09 -0.26 -5.92
CA LEU A 123 2.53 -0.40 -4.58
C LEU A 123 1.17 0.32 -4.45
N CYS A 124 1.09 1.56 -4.93
CA CYS A 124 -0.16 2.33 -4.94
C CYS A 124 -1.25 1.58 -5.72
N LEU A 125 -0.93 1.06 -6.90
CA LEU A 125 -1.89 0.36 -7.75
C LEU A 125 -2.40 -0.92 -7.09
N ILE A 126 -1.52 -1.70 -6.46
CA ILE A 126 -1.89 -2.91 -5.72
C ILE A 126 -2.84 -2.54 -4.58
N LEU A 127 -2.41 -1.63 -3.68
CA LEU A 127 -3.19 -1.28 -2.49
C LEU A 127 -4.51 -0.58 -2.81
N LEU A 128 -4.65 0.02 -3.99
CA LEU A 128 -5.90 0.62 -4.44
C LEU A 128 -6.89 -0.42 -4.98
N ASN A 129 -6.41 -1.48 -5.65
CA ASN A 129 -7.25 -2.32 -6.51
C ASN A 129 -7.43 -3.77 -6.07
N VAL A 130 -6.69 -4.26 -5.07
CA VAL A 130 -6.98 -5.58 -4.49
C VAL A 130 -8.31 -5.55 -3.73
N GLU A 131 -9.05 -6.66 -3.72
CA GLU A 131 -10.27 -6.82 -2.93
C GLU A 131 -10.00 -6.65 -1.43
N GLU A 132 -11.07 -6.44 -0.66
CA GLU A 132 -10.95 -6.07 0.75
C GLU A 132 -10.32 -7.16 1.62
N ASP A 133 -10.66 -8.43 1.38
CA ASP A 133 -10.04 -9.57 2.07
C ASP A 133 -8.53 -9.66 1.83
N VAL A 134 -8.09 -9.46 0.58
CA VAL A 134 -6.67 -9.43 0.22
C VAL A 134 -5.99 -8.25 0.87
N PHE A 135 -6.61 -7.06 0.82
CA PHE A 135 -6.09 -5.86 1.48
C PHE A 135 -5.87 -6.08 2.97
N GLN A 136 -6.87 -6.62 3.68
CA GLN A 136 -6.76 -6.94 5.11
C GLN A 136 -5.58 -7.88 5.40
N ARG A 137 -5.37 -8.91 4.56
CA ARG A 137 -4.22 -9.83 4.70
C ARG A 137 -2.87 -9.12 4.49
N LEU A 138 -2.79 -8.15 3.57
CA LEU A 138 -1.60 -7.31 3.39
C LEU A 138 -1.32 -6.45 4.61
N ILE A 139 -2.35 -5.90 5.27
CA ILE A 139 -2.18 -5.12 6.50
C ILE A 139 -1.68 -6.01 7.65
N ILE A 140 -2.26 -7.21 7.81
CA ILE A 140 -1.88 -8.18 8.84
C ILE A 140 -0.43 -8.65 8.69
N GLY A 141 0.11 -8.67 7.47
CA GLY A 141 1.52 -8.99 7.22
C GLY A 141 2.53 -8.00 7.83
N ARG A 142 2.08 -6.78 8.17
CA ARG A 142 2.85 -5.70 8.81
C ARG A 142 4.02 -5.15 7.98
N GLU A 143 4.19 -5.54 6.71
CA GLU A 143 5.22 -4.92 5.85
C GLU A 143 5.00 -3.41 5.68
N LEU A 144 3.74 -2.96 5.64
CA LEU A 144 3.44 -1.52 5.54
C LEU A 144 3.78 -0.76 6.83
N ASP A 145 3.69 -1.40 8.00
CA ASP A 145 4.13 -0.80 9.26
C ASP A 145 5.64 -0.50 9.23
N VAL A 146 6.42 -1.41 8.62
CA VAL A 146 7.85 -1.20 8.36
C VAL A 146 8.07 -0.03 7.40
N LEU A 147 7.27 0.08 6.34
CA LEU A 147 7.35 1.20 5.40
C LEU A 147 7.10 2.57 6.06
N TRP A 148 6.07 2.68 6.91
CA TRP A 148 5.71 3.94 7.59
C TRP A 148 6.64 4.29 8.76
N SER A 149 7.22 3.27 9.39
CA SER A 149 8.23 3.43 10.43
C SER A 149 9.61 3.75 9.85
N GLY A 150 9.85 3.35 8.61
CA GLY A 150 11.09 3.62 7.89
C GLY A 150 11.24 5.06 7.43
N GLU A 151 12.39 5.34 6.83
CA GLU A 151 12.74 6.64 6.24
C GLU A 151 12.96 6.47 4.73
N PRO A 152 11.89 6.29 3.92
CA PRO A 152 12.04 6.21 2.47
C PRO A 152 12.63 7.51 1.92
N ASP A 153 13.39 7.41 0.83
CA ASP A 153 13.97 8.58 0.16
C ASP A 153 12.90 9.33 -0.66
N LEU A 154 12.42 10.43 -0.07
CA LEU A 154 11.35 11.29 -0.60
C LEU A 154 11.88 12.65 -1.12
N ARG A 155 13.18 12.75 -1.45
CA ARG A 155 13.77 13.98 -2.00
C ARG A 155 13.09 14.39 -3.31
N ILE A 156 12.76 13.40 -4.13
CA ILE A 156 12.10 13.57 -5.42
C ILE A 156 10.61 13.79 -5.20
N GLU A 157 10.06 14.80 -5.88
CA GLU A 157 8.67 15.21 -5.74
C GLU A 157 7.69 14.09 -6.09
N GLU A 158 7.92 13.39 -7.20
CA GLU A 158 7.07 12.26 -7.60
C GLU A 158 7.00 11.17 -6.52
N ASN A 159 8.14 10.78 -5.94
CA ASN A 159 8.17 9.78 -4.87
C ASN A 159 7.39 10.24 -3.63
N ARG A 160 7.50 11.52 -3.28
CA ARG A 160 6.76 12.13 -2.17
C ARG A 160 5.26 12.18 -2.44
N MET A 161 4.85 12.50 -3.66
CA MET A 161 3.47 12.45 -4.12
C MET A 161 2.90 11.03 -4.02
N ASN A 162 3.62 10.04 -4.54
CA ASN A 162 3.19 8.64 -4.46
C ASN A 162 3.12 8.13 -3.02
N PHE A 163 4.10 8.49 -2.18
CA PHE A 163 4.12 8.14 -0.76
C PHE A 163 2.87 8.66 -0.02
N VAL A 164 2.52 9.94 -0.19
CA VAL A 164 1.35 10.53 0.48
C VAL A 164 0.04 10.00 -0.12
N SER A 165 0.01 9.70 -1.42
CA SER A 165 -1.13 9.04 -2.05
C SER A 165 -1.35 7.64 -1.47
N CYS A 166 -0.28 6.85 -1.34
CA CYS A 166 -0.29 5.53 -0.70
C CYS A 166 -0.77 5.62 0.76
N LEU A 167 -0.24 6.57 1.52
CA LEU A 167 -0.64 6.86 2.90
C LEU A 167 -2.15 7.10 3.00
N LYS A 168 -2.68 7.97 2.14
CA LYS A 168 -4.12 8.26 2.08
C LYS A 168 -4.93 7.02 1.73
N THR A 169 -4.55 6.27 0.71
CA THR A 169 -5.26 5.05 0.28
C THR A 169 -5.36 4.06 1.43
N VAL A 170 -4.24 3.74 2.09
CA VAL A 170 -4.23 2.83 3.24
C VAL A 170 -5.10 3.36 4.37
N SER A 171 -4.95 4.64 4.74
CA SER A 171 -5.71 5.25 5.84
C SER A 171 -7.23 5.26 5.62
N MET A 172 -7.65 5.35 4.34
CA MET A 172 -9.05 5.29 3.96
C MET A 172 -9.61 3.87 3.98
N ARG A 173 -8.82 2.88 3.55
CA ARG A 173 -9.24 1.48 3.41
C ARG A 173 -9.18 0.65 4.69
N ILE A 174 -8.22 0.89 5.59
CA ILE A 174 -8.18 0.15 6.86
C ILE A 174 -9.47 0.35 7.66
N ASP A 175 -9.69 -0.49 8.66
CA ASP A 175 -10.83 -0.45 9.57
C ASP A 175 -10.35 -0.50 11.03
N VAL A 176 -11.28 -0.66 11.98
CA VAL A 176 -10.97 -0.69 13.41
C VAL A 176 -10.20 -1.96 13.76
N GLU A 177 -10.46 -3.04 13.03
CA GLU A 177 -9.90 -4.38 13.21
C GLU A 177 -8.47 -4.50 12.69
N THR A 178 -8.14 -3.78 11.62
CA THR A 178 -6.82 -3.80 10.96
C THR A 178 -5.87 -2.71 11.45
N LEU A 179 -6.38 -1.60 11.99
CA LEU A 179 -5.55 -0.53 12.56
C LEU A 179 -4.50 -1.03 13.58
N PRO A 180 -4.78 -1.99 14.48
CA PRO A 180 -3.80 -2.53 15.42
C PRO A 180 -2.53 -3.12 14.78
N PHE A 181 -2.58 -3.55 13.52
CA PHE A 181 -1.41 -4.09 12.81
C PHE A 181 -0.48 -3.01 12.25
N LEU A 182 -0.92 -1.75 12.25
CA LEU A 182 -0.17 -0.57 11.80
C LEU A 182 0.22 0.36 12.94
N MET A 183 0.26 -0.17 14.17
CA MET A 183 0.69 0.57 15.36
C MET A 183 1.51 -0.32 16.29
N THR A 184 2.23 0.36 17.17
CA THR A 184 2.90 -0.23 18.33
C THR A 184 2.18 0.22 19.60
N ASP A 185 2.56 -0.32 20.75
CA ASP A 185 2.02 0.11 22.05
C ASP A 185 2.24 1.60 22.34
N SER A 186 3.20 2.24 21.64
CA SER A 186 3.67 3.60 21.93
C SER A 186 3.60 4.59 20.76
N ASP A 187 3.41 4.11 19.54
CA ASP A 187 3.40 4.95 18.32
C ASP A 187 2.42 4.39 17.29
N ILE A 188 1.86 5.28 16.47
CA ILE A 188 1.06 4.96 15.30
C ILE A 188 1.78 5.59 14.09
N PRO A 189 2.74 4.88 13.47
CA PRO A 189 3.62 5.43 12.44
C PRO A 189 2.85 6.09 11.29
N ILE A 190 1.79 5.43 10.81
CA ILE A 190 0.94 5.95 9.73
C ILE A 190 0.28 7.29 10.10
N LEU A 191 -0.15 7.47 11.35
CA LEU A 191 -0.72 8.73 11.86
C LEU A 191 0.35 9.81 12.01
N ARG A 192 1.52 9.46 12.57
CA ARG A 192 2.66 10.38 12.72
C ARG A 192 3.08 10.95 11.37
N VAL A 193 3.18 10.09 10.36
CA VAL A 193 3.47 10.50 8.98
C VAL A 193 2.37 11.41 8.44
N ALA A 194 1.09 11.06 8.59
CA ALA A 194 -0.01 11.91 8.13
C ALA A 194 0.02 13.31 8.77
N MET A 195 0.26 13.38 10.09
CA MET A 195 0.35 14.64 10.83
C MET A 195 1.49 15.53 10.30
N ALA A 196 2.66 14.95 10.01
CA ALA A 196 3.82 15.68 9.50
C ALA A 196 3.55 16.41 8.18
N TYR A 197 2.65 15.88 7.34
CA TYR A 197 2.32 16.46 6.04
C TYR A 197 1.12 17.42 6.06
N THR A 198 0.42 17.59 7.19
CA THR A 198 -0.79 18.44 7.26
C THR A 198 -0.53 19.95 7.07
N ALA A 199 0.74 20.36 7.19
CA ALA A 199 1.20 21.74 7.02
C ALA A 199 2.22 21.90 5.87
N HIS A 200 2.34 20.89 4.99
CA HIS A 200 3.23 20.94 3.83
C HIS A 200 2.96 22.15 2.90
N GLU A 201 3.97 22.69 2.21
CA GLU A 201 3.77 23.83 1.30
C GLU A 201 2.84 23.47 0.13
N GLU A 202 3.07 22.30 -0.47
CA GLU A 202 2.25 21.76 -1.56
C GLU A 202 0.82 21.43 -1.11
N ALA A 203 -0.16 22.03 -1.79
CA ALA A 203 -1.57 21.98 -1.38
C ALA A 203 -2.18 20.59 -1.51
N LEU A 204 -1.79 19.84 -2.55
CA LEU A 204 -2.28 18.49 -2.78
C LEU A 204 -1.79 17.54 -1.69
N LEU A 205 -0.50 17.59 -1.33
CA LEU A 205 0.09 16.79 -0.25
C LEU A 205 -0.59 17.07 1.09
N ARG A 206 -0.82 18.35 1.44
CA ARG A 206 -1.57 18.69 2.66
C ARG A 206 -2.96 18.10 2.67
N THR A 207 -3.68 18.21 1.56
CA THR A 207 -5.08 17.78 1.48
C THR A 207 -5.18 16.27 1.66
N GLN A 208 -4.33 15.51 0.98
CA GLN A 208 -4.29 14.06 1.12
C GLN A 208 -3.89 13.63 2.54
N ALA A 209 -2.89 14.27 3.13
CA ALA A 209 -2.45 13.98 4.49
C ALA A 209 -3.51 14.30 5.56
N ARG A 210 -4.25 15.41 5.40
CA ARG A 210 -5.38 15.75 6.28
C ARG A 210 -6.51 14.74 6.18
N ASN A 211 -6.83 14.27 4.97
CA ASN A 211 -7.83 13.22 4.78
C ASN A 211 -7.40 11.91 5.44
N ALA A 212 -6.14 11.53 5.29
CA ALA A 212 -5.56 10.37 5.97
C ALA A 212 -5.67 10.50 7.50
N MET A 213 -5.23 11.62 8.05
CA MET A 213 -5.28 11.91 9.48
C MET A 213 -6.72 11.85 10.04
N LEU A 214 -7.69 12.46 9.35
CA LEU A 214 -9.10 12.44 9.76
C LEU A 214 -9.69 11.02 9.69
N ALA A 215 -9.36 10.26 8.65
CA ALA A 215 -9.82 8.87 8.51
C ALA A 215 -9.29 7.99 9.65
N LEU A 216 -8.04 8.19 10.06
CA LEU A 216 -7.41 7.49 11.20
C LEU A 216 -8.06 7.88 12.53
N PHE A 217 -8.28 9.18 12.78
CA PHE A 217 -8.95 9.64 14.00
C PHE A 217 -10.36 9.08 14.16
N SER A 218 -11.12 9.00 13.07
CA SER A 218 -12.46 8.39 13.07
C SER A 218 -12.42 6.95 13.57
N LYS A 219 -11.44 6.16 13.12
CA LYS A 219 -11.30 4.73 13.45
C LYS A 219 -10.86 4.52 14.90
N MET A 220 -9.90 5.31 15.38
CA MET A 220 -9.47 5.24 16.79
C MET A 220 -10.63 5.53 17.74
N LYS A 221 -11.43 6.55 17.45
CA LYS A 221 -12.63 6.87 18.24
C LYS A 221 -13.68 5.75 18.20
N MET A 222 -13.91 5.17 17.03
CA MET A 222 -14.82 4.03 16.88
C MET A 222 -14.33 2.79 17.63
N GLY A 223 -13.02 2.52 17.67
CA GLY A 223 -12.45 1.41 18.42
C GLY A 223 -12.69 1.51 19.93
N GLU A 224 -12.55 2.71 20.51
CA GLU A 224 -12.89 2.96 21.92
C GLU A 224 -14.38 2.73 22.20
N GLU A 225 -15.27 3.19 21.31
CA GLU A 225 -16.71 2.95 21.42
C GLU A 225 -17.08 1.47 21.24
N GLN A 226 -16.43 0.75 20.33
CA GLN A 226 -16.63 -0.69 20.09
C GLN A 226 -16.25 -1.48 21.34
N LEU A 227 -15.08 -1.20 21.93
CA LEU A 227 -14.62 -1.82 23.18
C LEU A 227 -15.58 -1.53 24.33
N LEU A 228 -16.07 -0.29 24.45
CA LEU A 228 -17.09 0.07 25.43
C LEU A 228 -18.40 -0.68 25.21
N ARG A 229 -18.87 -0.79 23.96
CA ARG A 229 -20.08 -1.54 23.61
C ARG A 229 -19.93 -3.03 23.92
N THR A 230 -18.84 -3.66 23.52
CA THR A 230 -18.56 -5.07 23.81
C THR A 230 -18.48 -5.31 25.32
N ALA A 231 -17.82 -4.43 26.08
CA ALA A 231 -17.78 -4.50 27.54
C ALA A 231 -19.19 -4.37 28.17
N LEU A 232 -20.03 -3.46 27.63
CA LEU A 232 -21.42 -3.30 28.07
C LEU A 232 -22.29 -4.52 27.71
N GLU A 233 -22.10 -5.16 26.56
CA GLU A 233 -22.81 -6.39 26.18
C GLU A 233 -22.38 -7.59 27.02
N MET A 234 -21.09 -7.73 27.30
CA MET A 234 -20.56 -8.73 28.23
C MET A 234 -21.07 -8.51 29.66
N ALA A 235 -21.24 -7.26 30.09
CA ALA A 235 -21.82 -6.93 31.39
C ALA A 235 -23.33 -7.23 31.45
N LYS A 236 -24.07 -7.07 30.34
CA LYS A 236 -25.49 -7.41 30.24
C LYS A 236 -25.73 -8.91 30.23
N SER A 237 -24.93 -9.68 29.50
CA SER A 237 -25.03 -11.15 29.44
C SER A 237 -24.71 -11.83 30.78
N ARG A 238 -23.88 -11.23 31.63
CA ARG A 238 -23.61 -11.74 32.99
C ARG A 238 -24.71 -11.48 34.03
N LYS A 239 -25.70 -10.63 33.74
CA LYS A 239 -26.83 -10.34 34.66
C LYS A 239 -28.06 -11.21 34.40
N LEU A 240 -27.99 -12.15 33.45
CA LEU A 240 -29.07 -13.08 33.09
C LEU A 240 -28.73 -14.55 33.43
N GLY A 241 -27.67 -14.78 34.22
CA GLY A 241 -27.29 -16.09 34.76
C GLY A 241 -27.47 -16.17 36.27
#